data_AF-A0A923MJH8-F1
#
_entry.id   AF-A0A923MJH8-F1
#
_cell.length_a   1.000
_cell.length_b   1.000
_cell.length_c   1.000
_cell.angle_alpha   90.00
_cell.angle_beta   90.00
_cell.angle_gamma   90.00
#
_symmetry.space_group_name_H-M   'P 1'
#
loop_
_entity.id
_entity.type
_entity.pdbx_description
1 polymer ?
#
loop_
_entity_poly.entity_id
_entity_poly.type
_entity_poly.pdbx_seq_one_letter_code
_entity_poly.pdbx_strand_id
1 'polypeptide(L)' 'MLRQATQNLITALYPRLSHEDELQGESNSISNQKRILETYAKQNGFTNLRWYTDDGFSGANFAGVR' A
#
# COMPACT_ATOMS: atom_id res chain seq x y z
N MET A 1 -13.31 -27.35 -13.28
CA MET A 1 -13.61 -25.90 -13.26
C MET A 1 -12.29 -25.16 -13.41
N LEU A 2 -11.98 -24.66 -14.61
CA LEU A 2 -10.81 -23.79 -14.81
C LEU A 2 -11.07 -22.53 -13.99
N ARG A 3 -10.27 -22.27 -12.96
CA ARG A 3 -10.21 -20.94 -12.34
C ARG A 3 -9.96 -19.98 -13.49
N GLN A 4 -10.90 -19.05 -13.72
CA GLN A 4 -10.70 -17.93 -14.64
C GLN A 4 -9.28 -17.43 -14.42
N ALA A 5 -8.47 -17.48 -15.49
CA ALA A 5 -7.12 -16.95 -15.45
C ALA A 5 -7.25 -15.53 -14.90
N THR A 6 -6.68 -15.32 -13.72
CA THR A 6 -6.56 -14.04 -13.02
C THR A 6 -5.65 -13.15 -13.87
N GLN A 7 -6.13 -12.72 -15.02
CA GLN A 7 -5.39 -11.88 -15.95
C GLN A 7 -5.29 -10.50 -15.28
N ASN A 8 -4.13 -10.29 -14.65
CA ASN A 8 -3.65 -9.04 -14.05
C ASN A 8 -4.31 -8.60 -12.74
N LEU A 9 -4.41 -9.49 -11.74
CA LEU A 9 -4.67 -9.05 -10.36
C LEU A 9 -3.51 -8.14 -9.89
N ILE A 10 -3.86 -7.03 -9.25
CA ILE A 10 -2.91 -6.12 -8.61
C ILE A 10 -2.69 -6.54 -7.15
N THR A 11 -1.49 -6.30 -6.65
CA THR A 11 -1.19 -6.38 -5.21
C THR A 11 -1.02 -4.97 -4.68
N ALA A 12 -1.97 -4.48 -3.90
CA ALA A 12 -1.90 -3.13 -3.33
C ALA A 12 -1.04 -3.13 -2.06
N LEU A 13 -0.08 -2.20 -1.98
CA LEU A 13 0.78 -1.95 -0.83
C LEU A 13 0.46 -0.56 -0.27
N TYR A 14 -0.01 -0.49 0.98
CA TYR A 14 -0.53 0.73 1.61
C TYR A 14 0.30 1.12 2.86
N PRO A 15 1.40 1.87 2.71
CA PRO A 15 2.07 2.53 3.83
C PRO A 15 1.27 3.76 4.31
N ARG A 16 1.22 3.98 5.62
CA ARG A 16 0.52 5.13 6.26
C ARG A 16 1.44 5.86 7.23
N LEU A 17 1.33 7.18 7.30
CA LEU A 17 2.10 7.98 8.25
C LEU A 17 1.75 7.57 9.69
N SER A 18 2.75 7.22 10.47
CA SER A 18 2.59 6.95 11.89
C SER A 18 2.74 8.25 12.67
N HIS A 19 1.61 8.93 12.94
CA HIS A 19 1.56 10.16 13.74
C HIS A 19 2.33 11.35 13.15
N GLU A 20 2.10 12.54 13.71
CA GLU A 20 2.54 13.85 13.21
C GLU A 20 4.07 14.05 13.28
N ASP A 21 4.85 13.31 12.48
CA ASP A 21 6.17 13.81 12.10
C ASP A 21 5.94 15.01 11.17
N GLU A 22 5.89 16.21 11.74
CA GLU A 22 5.90 17.52 11.06
C GLU A 22 7.21 17.78 10.25
N LEU A 23 7.96 16.72 9.93
CA LEU A 23 9.19 16.81 9.18
C LEU A 23 8.86 16.97 7.69
N GLN A 24 9.32 18.08 7.11
CA GLN A 24 9.32 18.31 5.65
C GLN A 24 10.09 17.19 4.92
N GLY A 25 9.40 16.11 4.53
CA GLY A 25 9.98 14.99 3.78
C GLY A 25 9.17 13.70 3.90
N GLU A 26 9.55 12.65 3.16
CA GLU A 26 9.02 11.30 3.42
C GLU A 26 9.46 10.90 4.84
N SER A 27 8.52 10.77 5.79
CA SER A 27 8.84 10.34 7.16
C SER A 27 9.62 9.03 7.08
N ASN A 28 10.67 8.90 7.91
CA ASN A 28 11.44 7.65 8.05
C ASN A 28 10.53 6.43 8.27
N SER A 29 9.34 6.65 8.86
CA SER A 29 8.30 5.65 9.03
C SER A 29 7.76 5.10 7.71
N ILE A 30 7.51 5.94 6.70
CA ILE A 30 6.99 5.55 5.38
C ILE A 30 8.05 4.76 4.61
N SER A 31 9.29 5.25 4.56
CA SER A 31 10.36 4.54 3.86
C SER A 31 10.62 3.16 4.48
N ASN A 32 10.54 3.06 5.81
CA ASN A 32 10.66 1.78 6.51
C ASN A 32 9.49 0.84 6.19
N GLN A 33 8.25 1.34 6.23
CA GLN A 33 7.04 0.56 5.89
C GLN A 33 7.08 0.05 4.45
N LYS A 34 7.48 0.89 3.49
CA LYS A 34 7.65 0.48 2.09
C LYS A 34 8.63 -0.69 1.96
N ARG A 35 9.77 -0.62 2.65
CA ARG A 35 10.76 -1.71 2.61
C ARG A 35 10.20 -3.04 3.13
N ILE A 36 9.48 -3.01 4.25
CA ILE A 36 8.89 -4.20 4.88
C ILE A 36 7.82 -4.81 3.96
N LEU A 37 6.91 -3.98 3.46
CA LEU A 37 5.82 -4.41 2.57
C LEU A 37 6.38 -5.00 1.27
N GLU A 38 7.39 -4.37 0.67
CA GLU A 38 8.01 -4.88 -0.55
C GLU A 38 8.74 -6.21 -0.33
N THR A 39 9.49 -6.31 0.76
CA THR A 39 10.22 -7.54 1.13
C THR A 39 9.25 -8.70 1.33
N TYR A 40 8.19 -8.48 2.10
CA TYR A 40 7.15 -9.47 2.32
C TYR A 40 6.47 -9.86 1.00
N ALA A 41 6.14 -8.88 0.15
CA ALA A 41 5.49 -9.12 -1.12
C ALA A 41 6.34 -10.04 -2.03
N LYS A 42 7.63 -9.70 -2.17
CA LYS A 42 8.59 -10.47 -2.97
C LYS A 42 8.82 -11.88 -2.41
N GLN A 43 8.98 -12.01 -1.10
CA GLN A 43 9.20 -13.32 -0.44
C GLN A 43 8.02 -14.27 -0.62
N ASN A 44 6.79 -13.75 -0.73
CA ASN A 44 5.58 -14.54 -0.90
C ASN A 44 5.15 -14.67 -2.38
N GLY A 45 5.96 -14.21 -3.33
CA GLY A 45 5.67 -14.33 -4.77
C GLY A 45 4.53 -13.44 -5.25
N PHE A 46 4.17 -12.40 -4.51
CA PHE A 46 3.20 -11.41 -4.97
C PHE A 46 3.79 -10.61 -6.13
N THR A 47 2.99 -10.40 -7.16
CA THR A 47 3.36 -9.68 -8.38
C THR A 47 2.42 -8.52 -8.62
N ASN A 48 2.76 -7.65 -9.58
CA ASN A 48 1.94 -6.47 -9.94
C ASN A 48 1.70 -5.55 -8.72
N LEU A 49 2.79 -5.21 -8.03
CA LEU A 49 2.77 -4.38 -6.81
C LEU A 49 2.39 -2.93 -7.16
N ARG A 50 1.41 -2.37 -6.46
CA ARG A 50 0.94 -0.98 -6.61
C ARG A 50 0.98 -0.28 -5.27
N TRP A 51 1.67 0.85 -5.20
CA TRP A 51 1.78 1.65 -3.98
C TRP A 51 0.66 2.65 -3.88
N TYR A 52 0.08 2.77 -2.68
CA TYR A 52 -0.92 3.75 -2.33
C TYR A 52 -0.48 4.41 -1.02
N THR A 53 -0.12 5.68 -1.07
CA THR A 53 0.31 6.46 0.10
C THR A 53 -0.78 7.45 0.46
N ASP A 54 -1.15 7.48 1.74
CA ASP A 54 -2.01 8.52 2.32
C ASP A 54 -1.17 9.81 2.43
N ASP A 55 -1.48 10.83 1.64
CA ASP A 55 -0.83 12.15 1.64
C ASP A 55 -1.41 13.10 2.71
N GLY A 56 -2.12 12.55 3.70
CA GLY A 56 -2.76 13.32 4.77
C GLY A 56 -4.28 13.45 4.62
N PHE A 57 -4.90 12.80 3.63
CA PHE A 57 -6.36 12.64 3.60
C PHE A 57 -6.78 11.44 4.45
N SER A 58 -7.28 11.75 5.65
CA SER A 58 -7.88 10.76 6.56
C SER A 58 -8.78 9.77 5.80
N GLY A 59 -8.48 8.47 5.88
CA GLY A 59 -9.30 7.37 5.36
C GLY A 59 -10.73 7.25 5.94
N ALA A 60 -11.28 8.32 6.51
CA ALA A 60 -12.68 8.43 6.92
C ALA A 60 -13.65 8.62 5.74
N ASN A 61 -13.14 8.76 4.51
CA ASN A 61 -13.95 8.89 3.29
C ASN A 61 -13.87 7.66 2.37
N PHE A 62 -14.21 6.47 2.87
CA PHE A 62 -14.90 5.50 2.00
C PHE A 62 -16.38 5.89 1.97
N ALA A 63 -16.66 7.08 1.43
CA ALA A 63 -18.02 7.59 1.30
C ALA A 63 -18.69 6.90 0.12
N GLY A 64 -19.32 5.76 0.40
CA GLY A 64 -20.39 5.19 -0.41
C GLY A 64 -19.97 4.58 -1.74
N VAL A 65 -19.67 3.28 -1.73
CA VAL A 65 -20.00 2.45 -2.89
C VAL A 65 -21.53 2.36 -2.92
N ARG A 66 -22.15 3.07 -3.87
CA ARG A 66 -23.48 2.73 -4.37
C ARG A 66 -23.34 1.84 -5.59
#